data_AF-A0A7C1X013-F1
#
_entry.id   AF-A0A7C1X013-F1
#
_cell.length_a   1.000
_cell.length_b   1.000
_cell.length_c   1.000
_cell.angle_alpha   90.00
_cell.angle_beta   90.00
_cell.angle_gamma   90.00
#
_symmetry.space_group_name_H-M   'P 1'
#
loop_
_entity.id
_entity.type
_entity.pdbx_description
1 polymer ?
#
loop_
_entity_poly.entity_id
_entity_poly.type
_entity_poly.pdbx_seq_one_letter_code
_entity_poly.pdbx_strand_id
1 'polypeptide(L)'
;MLVPEEGLEPTRGTPPAVFETGCPGKPYLLEPDASVNGGKTAGNPVVQQVDAPSQFRVFVYILPKPELPRIFGDTSIRRAPQEMFCAGDSRTAATTSRYLSPCEVHDAQFLSVELAKAIGLKLAVPLDPGSPRPDDG
;
A
#
# COMPACT_ATOMS: atom_id res chain seq x y z
N MET A 1 -18.97 5.62 -36.93
CA MET A 1 -17.54 5.99 -36.81
C MET A 1 -17.07 5.50 -35.46
N LEU A 2 -16.29 4.43 -35.44
CA LEU A 2 -15.69 3.87 -34.23
C LEU A 2 -14.31 4.51 -34.09
N VAL A 3 -14.06 5.17 -32.96
CA VAL A 3 -12.74 5.67 -32.58
C VAL A 3 -11.95 4.45 -32.09
N PRO A 4 -10.73 4.18 -32.55
CA PRO A 4 -9.96 3.05 -32.06
C PRO A 4 -9.47 3.35 -30.64
N GLU A 5 -9.67 2.41 -29.71
CA GLU A 5 -8.99 2.38 -28.43
C GLU A 5 -7.49 2.15 -28.69
N GLU A 6 -6.68 3.19 -28.49
CA GLU A 6 -5.23 3.05 -28.51
C GLU A 6 -4.79 2.17 -27.35
N GLY A 7 -4.35 0.97 -27.69
CA GLY A 7 -3.67 0.05 -26.80
C GLY A 7 -2.44 0.74 -26.23
N LEU A 8 -2.39 0.78 -24.89
CA LEU A 8 -1.22 1.17 -24.14
C LEU A 8 -0.10 0.18 -24.45
N GLU A 9 0.80 0.53 -25.37
CA GLU A 9 1.97 -0.30 -25.67
C GLU A 9 2.83 -0.46 -24.40
N PRO A 10 3.23 -1.70 -24.03
CA PRO A 10 4.13 -1.91 -22.91
C PRO A 10 5.48 -1.27 -23.25
N THR A 11 5.94 -0.33 -22.42
CA THR A 11 7.29 0.20 -22.50
C THR A 11 8.28 -0.96 -22.40
N ARG A 12 9.01 -1.22 -23.50
CA ARG A 12 10.04 -2.27 -23.59
C ARG A 12 11.05 -2.07 -22.46
N GLY A 13 11.01 -2.91 -21.43
CA GLY A 13 12.05 -3.00 -20.40
C GLY A 13 11.56 -3.33 -19.00
N THR A 14 10.30 -3.03 -18.66
CA THR A 14 9.77 -3.32 -17.31
C THR A 14 9.02 -4.65 -17.34
N PRO A 15 9.45 -5.68 -16.59
CA PRO A 15 8.66 -6.90 -16.47
C PRO A 15 7.27 -6.56 -15.92
N PRO A 16 6.20 -7.24 -16.37
CA PRO A 16 4.85 -6.97 -15.91
C PRO A 16 4.76 -7.11 -14.39
N ALA A 17 3.98 -6.24 -13.74
CA ALA A 17 3.71 -6.37 -12.32
C ALA A 17 3.04 -7.71 -12.06
N VAL A 18 3.65 -8.53 -11.20
CA VAL A 18 3.05 -9.79 -10.75
C VAL A 18 1.99 -9.46 -9.69
N PHE A 19 0.78 -9.92 -9.91
CA PHE A 19 -0.35 -9.75 -8.99
C PHE A 19 -0.95 -11.11 -8.66
N GLU A 20 -1.16 -11.35 -7.37
CA GLU A 20 -1.85 -12.54 -6.89
C GLU A 20 -3.10 -12.14 -6.10
N THR A 21 -4.21 -12.81 -6.39
CA THR A 21 -5.46 -12.65 -5.66
C THR A 21 -5.56 -13.72 -4.57
N GLY A 22 -5.87 -13.30 -3.35
CA GLY A 22 -6.09 -14.20 -2.23
C GLY A 22 -5.86 -13.50 -0.90
N CYS A 23 -5.89 -14.25 0.19
CA CYS A 23 -5.52 -13.78 1.52
C CYS A 23 -4.20 -14.46 1.95
N PRO A 24 -3.04 -14.08 1.36
CA PRO A 24 -1.75 -14.68 1.70
C PRO A 24 -1.37 -14.49 3.18
N GLY A 25 -1.96 -13.50 3.84
CA GLY A 25 -1.86 -13.29 5.28
C GLY A 25 -2.94 -12.34 5.79
N LYS A 26 -3.28 -12.45 7.07
CA LYS A 26 -4.23 -11.54 7.73
C LYS A 26 -3.60 -10.14 7.82
N PRO A 27 -4.35 -9.06 7.54
CA PRO A 27 -3.86 -7.69 7.75
C PRO A 27 -3.50 -7.47 9.22
N TYR A 28 -2.29 -6.93 9.47
CA TYR A 28 -1.82 -6.67 10.83
C TYR A 28 -2.77 -5.77 11.64
N LEU A 29 -3.39 -4.78 10.98
CA LEU A 29 -4.29 -3.83 11.64
C LEU A 29 -5.65 -4.43 12.06
N LEU A 30 -5.89 -5.72 11.79
CA LEU A 30 -7.01 -6.47 12.37
C LEU A 30 -6.61 -7.25 13.63
N GLU A 31 -5.40 -7.06 14.16
CA GLU A 31 -5.05 -7.56 15.48
C GLU A 31 -5.72 -6.74 16.60
N PRO A 32 -6.08 -7.37 17.74
CA PRO A 32 -6.91 -6.74 18.79
C PRO A 32 -6.37 -5.42 19.35
N ASP A 33 -5.05 -5.22 19.29
CA ASP A 33 -4.36 -4.04 19.83
C ASP A 33 -3.70 -3.17 18.74
N ALA A 34 -3.91 -3.49 17.47
CA ALA A 34 -3.29 -2.77 16.36
C ALA A 34 -4.11 -1.54 15.96
N SER A 35 -3.44 -0.39 15.87
CA SER A 35 -4.05 0.87 15.43
C SER A 35 -3.03 1.74 14.70
N VAL A 36 -3.51 2.79 14.03
CA VAL A 36 -2.64 3.80 13.41
C VAL A 36 -2.87 5.15 14.09
N ASN A 37 -1.81 5.69 14.70
CA ASN A 37 -1.82 6.99 15.36
C ASN A 37 -0.77 7.90 14.74
N GLY A 38 -1.22 9.02 14.13
CA GLY A 38 -0.32 9.96 13.46
C GLY A 38 0.54 9.33 12.35
N GLY A 39 0.03 8.31 11.67
CA GLY A 39 0.74 7.56 10.62
C GLY A 39 1.73 6.51 11.13
N LYS A 40 1.85 6.32 12.46
CA LYS A 40 2.63 5.23 13.06
C LYS A 40 1.70 4.10 13.47
N THR A 41 2.12 2.87 13.20
CA THR A 41 1.45 1.67 13.70
C THR A 41 1.75 1.50 15.18
N ALA A 42 0.71 1.32 15.98
CA ALA A 42 0.77 0.85 17.36
C ALA A 42 0.33 -0.62 17.44
N GLY A 43 0.69 -1.32 18.52
CA GLY A 43 0.39 -2.74 18.75
C GLY A 43 1.65 -3.59 18.91
N ASN A 44 1.49 -4.92 18.90
CA ASN A 44 2.60 -5.85 19.08
C ASN A 44 3.45 -5.97 17.80
N PRO A 45 4.69 -5.44 17.77
CA PRO A 45 5.53 -5.44 16.58
C PRO A 45 6.01 -6.85 16.18
N VAL A 46 5.96 -7.82 17.10
CA VAL A 46 6.34 -9.22 16.83
C VAL A 46 5.43 -9.84 15.78
N VAL A 47 4.15 -9.42 15.71
CA VAL A 47 3.19 -9.98 14.75
C VAL A 47 3.48 -9.53 13.32
N GLN A 48 4.16 -8.40 13.13
CA GLN A 48 4.63 -7.96 11.81
C GLN A 48 5.99 -8.54 11.44
N GLN A 49 6.72 -9.10 12.41
CA GLN A 49 8.09 -9.53 12.17
C GLN A 49 8.12 -10.81 11.34
N VAL A 50 8.89 -10.79 10.25
CA VAL A 50 9.11 -11.95 9.38
C VAL A 50 10.59 -12.28 9.27
N ASP A 51 10.90 -13.57 9.21
CA ASP A 51 12.28 -14.06 9.04
C ASP A 51 12.79 -13.86 7.60
N ALA A 52 11.87 -13.82 6.63
CA ALA A 52 12.16 -13.52 5.24
C ALA A 52 11.07 -12.59 4.67
N PRO A 53 11.44 -11.51 3.95
CA PRO A 53 10.48 -10.66 3.25
C PRO A 53 9.64 -11.46 2.24
N SER A 54 8.36 -11.10 2.10
CA SER A 54 7.55 -11.61 0.99
C SER A 54 8.09 -11.15 -0.37
N GLN A 55 7.78 -11.92 -1.41
CA GLN A 55 8.05 -11.52 -2.80
C GLN A 55 7.22 -10.30 -3.24
N PHE A 56 6.14 -9.98 -2.51
CA PHE A 56 5.28 -8.84 -2.80
C PHE A 56 5.75 -7.60 -2.05
N ARG A 57 5.77 -6.43 -2.70
CA ARG A 57 6.07 -5.15 -2.01
C ARG A 57 4.85 -4.51 -1.35
N VAL A 58 3.66 -4.79 -1.87
CA VAL A 58 2.41 -4.14 -1.47
C VAL A 58 1.33 -5.20 -1.28
N PHE A 59 0.62 -5.11 -0.16
CA PHE A 59 -0.61 -5.84 0.09
C PHE A 59 -1.79 -4.87 -0.02
N VAL A 60 -2.88 -5.31 -0.65
CA VAL A 60 -4.11 -4.51 -0.76
C VAL A 60 -5.22 -5.25 -0.04
N TYR A 61 -5.73 -4.66 1.03
CA TYR A 61 -6.79 -5.22 1.84
C TYR A 61 -8.09 -4.47 1.63
N ILE A 62 -9.13 -5.21 1.27
CA ILE A 62 -10.49 -4.68 1.15
C ILE A 62 -11.21 -5.00 2.46
N LEU A 63 -11.48 -3.96 3.26
CA LEU A 63 -12.10 -4.12 4.57
C LEU A 63 -13.55 -3.64 4.58
N PRO A 64 -14.43 -4.24 5.41
CA PRO A 64 -15.78 -3.69 5.62
C PRO A 64 -15.73 -2.23 6.05
N LYS A 65 -16.74 -1.44 5.65
CA LYS A 65 -16.86 -0.02 6.00
C LYS A 65 -16.64 0.31 7.48
N PRO A 66 -17.14 -0.44 8.48
CA PRO A 66 -16.93 -0.08 9.88
C PRO A 66 -15.47 -0.26 10.36
N GLU A 67 -14.67 -1.10 9.70
CA GLU A 67 -13.29 -1.37 10.12
C GLU A 67 -12.35 -0.20 9.80
N LEU A 68 -12.58 0.49 8.67
CA LEU A 68 -11.67 1.56 8.24
C LEU A 68 -11.67 2.73 9.23
N PRO A 69 -12.81 3.29 9.67
CA PRO A 69 -12.82 4.32 10.71
C PRO A 69 -12.33 3.82 12.06
N ARG A 70 -12.57 2.55 12.41
CA ARG A 70 -12.06 1.95 13.65
C ARG A 70 -10.53 1.98 13.72
N ILE A 71 -9.88 1.65 12.60
CA ILE A 71 -8.42 1.51 12.52
C ILE A 71 -7.72 2.86 12.27
N PHE A 72 -8.31 3.68 11.41
CA PHE A 72 -7.69 4.87 10.84
C PHE A 72 -8.34 6.19 11.30
N GLY A 73 -9.48 6.15 11.98
CA GLY A 73 -10.29 7.33 12.24
C GLY A 73 -10.75 7.99 10.94
N ASP A 74 -10.73 9.31 10.90
CA ASP A 74 -11.18 10.11 9.74
C ASP A 74 -10.07 10.40 8.71
N THR A 75 -8.90 9.74 8.83
CA THR A 75 -7.78 9.99 7.90
C THR A 75 -8.02 9.38 6.52
N SER A 76 -7.67 10.14 5.49
CA SER A 76 -7.67 9.67 4.10
C SER A 76 -6.48 8.74 3.78
N ILE A 77 -5.42 8.77 4.60
CA ILE A 77 -4.20 7.99 4.40
C ILE A 77 -4.33 6.63 5.10
N ARG A 78 -4.84 5.63 4.36
CA ARG A 78 -5.08 4.28 4.88
C ARG A 78 -4.01 3.30 4.43
N ARG A 79 -2.80 3.47 4.98
CA ARG A 79 -1.63 2.61 4.73
C ARG A 79 -0.85 2.34 6.01
N ALA A 80 -0.15 1.21 6.06
CA ALA A 80 0.73 0.85 7.18
C ALA A 80 1.76 -0.20 6.75
N PRO A 81 2.89 -0.35 7.47
CA PRO A 81 3.73 -1.54 7.34
C PRO A 81 2.92 -2.82 7.56
N GLN A 82 3.21 -3.88 6.80
CA GLN A 82 2.58 -5.19 6.96
C GLN A 82 3.59 -6.19 7.49
N GLU A 83 4.75 -6.25 6.86
CA GLU A 83 5.88 -7.07 7.27
C GLU A 83 7.05 -6.18 7.65
N MET A 84 7.69 -6.53 8.76
CA MET A 84 8.89 -5.92 9.27
C MET A 84 10.00 -6.97 9.21
N PHE A 85 11.08 -6.66 8.49
CA PHE A 85 12.26 -7.51 8.45
C PHE A 85 13.32 -6.97 9.40
N CYS A 86 13.88 -7.86 10.23
CA CYS A 86 14.91 -7.55 11.20
C CYS A 86 16.26 -8.10 10.72
N ALA A 87 17.22 -7.23 10.46
CA ALA A 87 18.60 -7.60 10.17
C ALA A 87 19.51 -7.01 11.27
N GLY A 88 19.93 -7.87 12.21
CA GLY A 88 20.61 -7.43 13.42
C GLY A 88 19.71 -6.49 14.24
N ASP A 89 20.22 -5.32 14.61
CA ASP A 89 19.49 -4.31 15.37
C ASP A 89 18.56 -3.42 14.51
N SER A 90 18.62 -3.56 13.17
CA SER A 90 17.83 -2.74 12.25
C SER A 90 16.51 -3.41 11.92
N ARG A 91 15.40 -2.67 12.06
CA ARG A 91 14.08 -3.07 11.58
C ARG A 91 13.63 -2.17 10.45
N THR A 92 13.23 -2.77 9.35
CA THR A 92 12.68 -2.03 8.20
C THR A 92 11.36 -2.64 7.76
N ALA A 93 10.47 -1.80 7.24
CA ALA A 93 9.27 -2.29 6.58
C ALA A 93 9.70 -3.02 5.30
N ALA A 94 9.50 -4.32 5.27
CA ALA A 94 9.71 -5.15 4.09
C ALA A 94 8.59 -4.89 3.08
N THR A 95 7.36 -4.77 3.58
CA THR A 95 6.16 -4.61 2.76
C THR A 95 5.18 -3.64 3.40
N THR A 96 4.33 -3.05 2.56
CA THR A 96 3.32 -2.09 3.01
C THR A 96 1.93 -2.55 2.61
N SER A 97 0.96 -2.28 3.47
CA SER A 97 -0.46 -2.51 3.22
C SER A 97 -1.16 -1.22 2.82
N ARG A 98 -2.04 -1.31 1.84
CA ARG A 98 -3.07 -0.32 1.52
C ARG A 98 -4.43 -0.89 1.88
N TYR A 99 -5.29 -0.07 2.48
CA TYR A 99 -6.62 -0.49 2.92
C TYR A 99 -7.69 0.30 2.16
N LEU A 100 -8.60 -0.44 1.52
CA LEU A 100 -9.68 0.09 0.69
C LEU A 100 -11.03 -0.39 1.22
N SER A 101 -12.08 0.39 0.98
CA SER A 101 -13.47 -0.03 1.18
C SER A 101 -14.00 -0.75 -0.07
N PRO A 102 -15.08 -1.55 0.02
CA PRO A 102 -15.65 -2.22 -1.15
C PRO A 102 -16.10 -1.23 -2.23
N CYS A 103 -16.64 -0.07 -1.83
CA CYS A 103 -17.09 0.96 -2.77
C CYS A 103 -15.93 1.52 -3.61
N GLU A 104 -14.75 1.64 -3.02
CA GLU A 104 -13.57 2.21 -3.68
C GLU A 104 -12.95 1.27 -4.72
N VAL A 105 -13.13 -0.04 -4.55
CA VAL A 105 -12.67 -1.03 -5.53
C VAL A 105 -13.54 -1.00 -6.80
N HIS A 106 -14.77 -0.48 -6.70
CA HIS A 106 -15.69 -0.32 -7.83
C HIS A 106 -15.48 0.99 -8.61
N ASP A 107 -14.72 1.94 -8.05
CA ASP A 107 -14.31 3.15 -8.76
C ASP A 107 -12.95 2.89 -9.43
N ALA A 108 -12.98 2.58 -10.73
CA ALA A 108 -11.80 2.22 -11.50
C ALA A 108 -10.74 3.36 -11.52
N GLN A 109 -11.19 4.61 -11.56
CA GLN A 109 -10.29 5.76 -11.58
C GLN A 109 -9.60 5.93 -10.24
N PHE A 110 -10.37 5.86 -9.15
CA PHE A 110 -9.84 5.90 -7.79
C PHE A 110 -8.85 4.75 -7.55
N LEU A 111 -9.25 3.52 -7.86
CA LEU A 111 -8.44 2.32 -7.66
C LEU A 111 -7.11 2.41 -8.42
N SER A 112 -7.13 2.83 -9.69
CA SER A 112 -5.92 3.01 -10.50
C SER A 112 -4.95 4.02 -9.87
N VAL A 113 -5.46 5.14 -9.37
CA VAL A 113 -4.65 6.16 -8.69
C VAL A 113 -4.05 5.60 -7.40
N GLU A 114 -4.83 4.89 -6.60
CA GLU A 114 -4.39 4.36 -5.32
C GLU A 114 -3.36 3.23 -5.48
N LEU A 115 -3.54 2.34 -6.46
CA LEU A 115 -2.56 1.30 -6.79
C LEU A 115 -1.26 1.92 -7.31
N ALA A 116 -1.33 2.88 -8.22
CA ALA A 116 -0.15 3.59 -8.73
C ALA A 116 0.63 4.28 -7.61
N LYS A 117 -0.05 4.87 -6.61
CA LYS A 117 0.60 5.42 -5.41
C LYS A 117 1.26 4.33 -4.57
N ALA A 118 0.62 3.18 -4.41
CA ALA A 118 1.11 2.10 -3.57
C ALA A 118 2.43 1.51 -4.10
N ILE A 119 2.56 1.38 -5.43
CA ILE A 119 3.78 0.87 -6.07
C ILE A 119 4.78 1.98 -6.44
N GLY A 120 4.55 3.23 -6.03
CA GLY A 120 5.47 4.33 -6.24
C GLY A 120 5.49 4.94 -7.65
N LEU A 121 4.54 4.59 -8.52
CA LEU A 121 4.36 5.24 -9.83
C LEU A 121 3.72 6.63 -9.74
N LYS A 122 3.06 6.92 -8.62
CA LYS A 122 2.53 8.26 -8.28
C LYS A 122 2.91 8.63 -6.85
N LEU A 123 3.05 9.93 -6.61
CA LEU A 123 3.32 10.45 -5.28
C LEU A 123 2.12 10.23 -4.35
N ALA A 124 2.39 9.65 -3.18
CA ALA A 124 1.38 9.41 -2.15
C ALA A 124 0.94 10.71 -1.44
N VAL A 125 1.75 11.76 -1.51
CA VAL A 125 1.49 13.12 -1.00
C VAL A 125 1.94 14.08 -2.10
N PRO A 126 1.18 15.14 -2.45
CA PRO A 126 1.68 16.19 -3.33
C PRO A 126 3.01 16.71 -2.77
N LEU A 127 4.06 16.76 -3.60
CA LEU A 127 5.30 17.45 -3.18
C LEU A 127 4.91 18.88 -2.84
N ASP A 128 5.29 19.33 -1.64
CA ASP A 128 5.23 20.74 -1.30
C ASP A 128 5.98 21.51 -2.40
N PRO A 129 5.41 22.57 -3.02
CA PRO A 129 6.02 23.27 -4.16
C PRO A 129 7.36 23.99 -3.84
N GLY A 130 8.02 23.66 -2.74
CA GLY A 130 9.37 24.09 -2.37
C GLY A 130 10.28 22.98 -1.83
N SER A 131 9.88 21.70 -1.87
CA SER A 131 10.78 20.61 -1.48
C SER A 131 11.87 20.40 -2.55
N PRO A 132 13.16 20.33 -2.16
CA PRO A 132 14.22 20.09 -3.13
C PRO A 132 13.94 18.79 -3.87
N ARG A 133 14.06 18.81 -5.20
CA ARG A 133 14.11 17.56 -5.96
C ARG A 133 15.33 16.78 -5.44
N PRO A 134 15.22 15.48 -5.17
CA PRO A 134 16.42 14.67 -5.04
C PRO A 134 17.08 14.71 -6.41
N ASP A 135 18.19 15.44 -6.49
CA ASP A 135 19.03 15.51 -7.68
C ASP A 135 19.43 14.10 -8.09
N ASP A 136 19.32 13.81 -9.39
CA ASP A 136 19.89 12.64 -10.04
C ASP A 136 21.40 12.61 -9.77
N GLY A 137 21.82 11.69 -8.91
CA GLY A 137 23.23 11.33 -8.67
C GLY A 137 23.55 9.99 -9.30
#